data_AF-A0A6N7UXK9-F1
#
_entry.id   AF-A0A6N7UXK9-F1
#
_cell.length_a   1.000
_cell.length_b   1.000
_cell.length_c   1.000
_cell.angle_alpha   90.00
_cell.angle_beta   90.00
_cell.angle_gamma   90.00
#
_symmetry.space_group_name_H-M   'P 1'
#
loop_
_entity.id
_entity.type
_entity.pdbx_description
1 polymer ?
#
loop_
_entity_poly.entity_id
_entity_poly.type
_entity_poly.pdbx_seq_one_letter_code
_entity_poly.pdbx_strand_id
1 'polypeptide(L)'
;MTGSITAATLSVALLAGAAPAQANPDGVHAATDTEMNIEQFGESFVENLPASEVKKWEALSAEQQAEVIHVLSDPRVDSISTTEDAKEISPLLDYEEVSVPATSLGTLAERGATTMATTRRNAWTEAYWTILGLRYAEVRTTVNYNTSGGRVVSHNACYANYTNHVPLRTIQGTSYTIYGNGKLTCETAWSIARPLQQTQYGYQGIRVNGYGNIEATWNP
;
A
#
# COMPACT_ATOMS: atom_id res chain seq x y z
N MET A 1 -36.77 59.42 -16.14
CA MET A 1 -36.25 60.41 -17.10
C MET A 1 -34.77 60.56 -16.88
N THR A 2 -33.99 60.50 -17.98
CA THR A 2 -32.61 61.02 -18.17
C THR A 2 -31.56 60.56 -17.13
N GLY A 3 -30.59 59.69 -17.40
CA GLY A 3 -29.80 59.51 -18.61
C GLY A 3 -28.55 60.40 -18.56
N SER A 4 -27.35 59.80 -18.46
CA SER A 4 -26.20 60.06 -19.35
C SER A 4 -24.90 59.47 -18.80
N ILE A 5 -24.21 58.83 -19.72
CA ILE A 5 -22.88 58.21 -19.63
C ILE A 5 -21.83 59.32 -19.76
N THR A 6 -20.71 59.21 -19.05
CA THR A 6 -19.48 59.92 -19.44
C THR A 6 -18.31 58.96 -19.36
N ALA A 7 -17.77 58.66 -20.54
CA ALA A 7 -16.54 57.94 -20.74
C ALA A 7 -15.35 58.87 -20.45
N ALA A 8 -14.30 58.34 -19.82
CA ALA A 8 -12.96 58.90 -19.87
C ALA A 8 -12.01 57.82 -20.39
N THR A 9 -11.30 58.19 -21.43
CA THR A 9 -10.44 57.40 -22.30
C THR A 9 -9.00 57.33 -21.79
N LEU A 10 -8.37 56.18 -22.06
CA LEU A 10 -6.96 55.94 -22.42
C LEU A 10 -5.82 56.56 -21.56
N SER A 11 -4.89 55.71 -21.10
CA SER A 11 -3.61 55.54 -21.81
C SER A 11 -2.81 54.32 -21.36
N VAL A 12 -2.19 53.72 -22.38
CA VAL A 12 -1.37 52.51 -22.47
C VAL A 12 0.04 52.76 -21.93
N ALA A 13 0.64 51.70 -21.37
CA ALA A 13 2.03 51.22 -21.56
C ALA A 13 2.69 50.82 -20.24
N LEU A 14 3.09 49.56 -20.10
CA LEU A 14 4.47 49.17 -20.42
C LEU A 14 4.61 47.65 -20.37
N LEU A 15 5.32 47.14 -21.37
CA LEU A 15 5.75 45.77 -21.53
C LEU A 15 6.59 45.29 -20.33
N ALA A 16 6.22 44.15 -19.76
CA ALA A 16 7.16 43.26 -19.10
C ALA A 16 6.98 41.88 -19.75
N GLY A 17 8.02 41.43 -20.46
CA GLY A 17 8.00 40.22 -21.25
C GLY A 17 7.72 39.00 -20.38
N ALA A 18 6.57 38.36 -20.63
CA ALA A 18 6.40 36.96 -20.31
C ALA A 18 7.23 36.18 -21.34
N ALA A 19 8.33 35.59 -20.89
CA ALA A 19 8.97 34.52 -21.65
C ALA A 19 7.90 33.46 -21.94
N PRO A 20 7.72 33.00 -23.19
CA PRO A 20 6.86 31.85 -23.42
C PRO A 20 7.45 30.70 -22.62
N ALA A 21 6.68 30.19 -21.66
CA ALA A 21 6.91 28.86 -21.13
C ALA A 21 6.89 27.93 -22.34
N GLN A 22 8.08 27.50 -22.77
CA GLN A 22 8.21 26.45 -23.75
C GLN A 22 7.56 25.23 -23.12
N ALA A 23 6.33 24.94 -23.55
CA ALA A 23 5.77 23.62 -23.47
C ALA A 23 6.79 22.71 -24.17
N ASN A 24 7.50 21.92 -23.37
CA ASN A 24 8.40 20.91 -23.87
C ASN A 24 7.51 19.84 -24.52
N PRO A 25 7.45 19.71 -25.86
CA PRO A 25 6.60 18.72 -26.50
C PRO A 25 7.27 17.33 -26.53
N ASP A 26 8.51 17.21 -26.06
CA ASP A 26 9.29 15.97 -26.11
C ASP A 26 9.21 15.16 -24.81
N GLY A 27 8.01 15.08 -24.26
CA GLY A 27 7.61 14.07 -23.28
C GLY A 27 6.73 13.02 -23.95
N VAL A 28 7.16 12.49 -25.11
CA VAL A 28 6.61 11.22 -25.60
C VAL A 28 7.04 10.17 -24.57
N HIS A 29 6.26 10.03 -23.50
CA HIS A 29 6.04 8.72 -22.93
C HIS A 29 5.46 7.91 -24.08
N ALA A 30 6.33 7.25 -24.82
CA ALA A 30 5.95 6.10 -25.59
C ALA A 30 5.29 5.17 -24.56
N ALA A 31 3.96 5.25 -24.46
CA ALA A 31 3.17 4.12 -24.04
C ALA A 31 3.49 3.05 -25.07
N THR A 32 4.54 2.27 -24.81
CA THR A 32 4.72 1.00 -25.48
C THR A 32 3.47 0.21 -25.15
N ASP A 33 2.56 0.12 -26.13
CA ASP A 33 1.43 -0.81 -26.21
C ASP A 33 1.95 -2.24 -26.01
N THR A 34 2.27 -2.56 -24.75
CA THR A 34 2.69 -3.90 -24.38
C THR A 34 1.45 -4.55 -23.79
N GLU A 35 0.49 -4.86 -24.67
CA GLU A 35 -0.46 -5.91 -24.36
C GLU A 35 0.33 -7.21 -24.24
N MET A 36 0.67 -7.55 -23.00
CA MET A 36 1.27 -8.84 -22.68
C MET A 36 0.21 -9.92 -22.94
N ASN A 37 0.53 -10.87 -23.82
CA ASN A 37 -0.38 -11.99 -24.05
C ASN A 37 -0.39 -12.95 -22.84
N ILE A 38 -1.36 -13.87 -22.77
CA ILE A 38 -1.56 -14.73 -21.60
C ILE A 38 -0.37 -15.67 -21.32
N GLU A 39 0.35 -16.11 -22.37
CA GLU A 39 1.52 -16.97 -22.25
C GLU A 39 2.70 -16.19 -21.66
N GLN A 40 2.98 -15.00 -22.20
CA GLN A 40 4.01 -14.08 -21.69
C GLN A 40 3.72 -13.63 -20.25
N PHE A 41 2.44 -13.48 -19.90
CA PHE A 41 2.01 -13.20 -18.54
C PHE A 41 2.34 -14.38 -17.61
N GLY A 42 2.06 -15.61 -18.04
CA GLY A 42 2.41 -16.81 -17.28
C GLY A 42 3.90 -16.93 -17.00
N GLU A 43 4.73 -16.75 -18.03
CA GLU A 43 6.20 -16.76 -17.88
C GLU A 43 6.69 -15.66 -16.93
N SER A 44 6.25 -14.42 -17.15
CA SER A 44 6.62 -13.28 -16.30
C SER A 44 6.15 -13.45 -14.86
N PHE A 45 5.00 -14.08 -14.64
CA PHE A 45 4.48 -14.34 -13.30
C PHE A 45 5.41 -15.29 -12.55
N VAL A 46 5.80 -16.40 -13.17
CA VAL A 46 6.70 -17.39 -12.56
C VAL A 46 8.08 -16.80 -12.28
N GLU A 47 8.62 -15.96 -13.17
CA GLU A 47 9.90 -15.27 -12.96
C GLU A 47 9.90 -14.34 -11.75
N ASN A 48 8.74 -13.75 -11.42
CA ASN A 48 8.60 -12.86 -10.28
C ASN A 48 8.35 -13.58 -8.95
N LEU A 49 8.03 -14.87 -8.97
CA LEU A 49 7.77 -15.65 -7.75
C LEU A 49 9.07 -15.92 -6.97
N PRO A 50 9.03 -15.89 -5.63
CA PRO A 50 10.16 -16.36 -4.83
C PRO A 50 10.29 -17.87 -4.96
N ALA A 51 11.49 -18.41 -4.75
CA ALA A 51 11.80 -19.83 -4.93
C ALA A 51 10.89 -20.79 -4.15
N SER A 52 10.34 -20.38 -3.01
CA SER A 52 9.36 -21.16 -2.26
C SER A 52 8.02 -21.30 -2.97
N GLU A 53 7.56 -20.24 -3.63
CA GLU A 53 6.30 -20.22 -4.38
C GLU A 53 6.45 -20.85 -5.76
N VAL A 54 7.63 -20.74 -6.41
CA VAL A 54 7.93 -21.48 -7.66
C VAL A 54 7.74 -22.98 -7.47
N LYS A 55 8.18 -23.56 -6.35
CA LYS A 55 7.97 -24.99 -6.08
C LYS A 55 6.50 -25.35 -5.92
N LYS A 56 5.69 -24.46 -5.36
CA LYS A 56 4.24 -24.69 -5.27
C LYS A 56 3.59 -24.60 -6.65
N TRP A 57 4.00 -23.62 -7.46
CA TRP A 57 3.57 -23.48 -8.85
C TRP A 57 3.88 -24.72 -9.68
N GLU A 58 5.11 -25.24 -9.61
CA GLU A 58 5.53 -26.46 -10.31
C GLU A 58 4.79 -27.72 -9.85
N ALA A 59 4.24 -27.71 -8.63
CA ALA A 59 3.44 -28.81 -8.10
C ALA A 59 1.97 -28.77 -8.56
N LEU A 60 1.52 -27.68 -9.16
CA LEU A 60 0.18 -27.56 -9.75
C LEU A 60 0.10 -28.32 -11.09
N SER A 61 -1.08 -28.84 -11.42
CA SER A 61 -1.32 -29.36 -12.78
C SER A 61 -1.35 -28.23 -13.82
N ALA A 62 -1.21 -28.55 -15.09
CA ALA A 62 -1.28 -27.56 -16.17
C ALA A 62 -2.63 -26.82 -16.17
N GLU A 63 -3.73 -27.52 -15.87
CA GLU A 63 -5.06 -26.91 -15.75
C GLU A 63 -5.14 -25.95 -14.56
N GLN A 64 -4.52 -26.30 -13.43
CA GLN A 64 -4.46 -25.43 -12.26
C GLN A 64 -3.61 -24.18 -12.51
N GLN A 65 -2.48 -24.32 -13.20
CA GLN A 65 -1.64 -23.20 -13.61
C GLN A 65 -2.41 -22.25 -14.54
N ALA A 66 -3.11 -22.78 -15.54
CA ALA A 66 -3.95 -22.00 -16.43
C ALA A 66 -5.05 -21.23 -15.67
N GLU A 67 -5.66 -21.87 -14.68
CA GLU A 67 -6.69 -21.23 -13.85
C GLU A 67 -6.12 -20.12 -12.97
N VAL A 68 -4.92 -20.28 -12.40
CA VAL A 68 -4.25 -19.20 -11.66
C VAL A 68 -4.03 -17.99 -12.57
N ILE A 69 -3.53 -18.19 -13.79
CA ILE A 69 -3.33 -17.10 -14.75
C ILE A 69 -4.65 -16.44 -15.14
N HIS A 70 -5.69 -17.23 -15.39
CA HIS A 70 -7.01 -16.73 -15.71
C HIS A 70 -7.58 -15.87 -14.57
N VAL A 71 -7.53 -16.36 -13.33
CA VAL A 71 -7.97 -15.62 -12.14
C VAL A 71 -7.18 -14.33 -11.97
N LEU A 72 -5.84 -14.39 -12.04
CA LEU A 72 -5.00 -13.21 -11.92
C LEU A 72 -5.25 -12.17 -13.02
N SER A 73 -5.81 -12.57 -14.16
CA SER A 73 -6.18 -11.65 -15.24
C SER A 73 -7.49 -10.91 -14.97
N ASP A 74 -8.30 -11.33 -13.99
CA ASP A 74 -9.53 -10.63 -13.61
C ASP A 74 -9.18 -9.31 -12.89
N PRO A 75 -9.70 -8.16 -13.37
CA PRO A 75 -9.40 -6.85 -12.78
C PRO A 75 -9.93 -6.68 -11.35
N ARG A 76 -10.88 -7.51 -10.90
CA ARG A 76 -11.46 -7.45 -9.55
C ARG A 76 -10.52 -7.99 -8.47
N VAL A 77 -9.49 -8.76 -8.84
CA VAL A 77 -8.54 -9.37 -7.89
C VAL A 77 -7.83 -8.34 -7.01
N ASP A 78 -7.67 -7.11 -7.51
CA ASP A 78 -6.97 -6.04 -6.78
C ASP A 78 -7.86 -5.34 -5.73
N SER A 79 -9.15 -5.67 -5.67
CA SER A 79 -10.13 -5.06 -4.76
C SER A 79 -10.56 -6.01 -3.64
N ILE A 80 -9.81 -7.10 -3.42
CA ILE A 80 -10.13 -8.10 -2.41
C ILE A 80 -9.77 -7.56 -1.02
N SER A 81 -10.78 -7.31 -0.20
CA SER A 81 -10.67 -6.88 1.21
C SER A 81 -10.99 -7.97 2.22
N THR A 82 -11.76 -8.97 1.78
CA THR A 82 -12.28 -10.04 2.63
C THR A 82 -12.19 -11.40 1.95
N THR A 83 -12.37 -12.46 2.74
CA THR A 83 -12.50 -13.81 2.20
C THR A 83 -13.73 -13.92 1.28
N GLU A 84 -14.83 -13.27 1.62
CA GLU A 84 -16.05 -13.25 0.82
C GLU A 84 -15.82 -12.63 -0.56
N ASP A 85 -15.13 -11.48 -0.64
CA ASP A 85 -14.79 -10.84 -1.93
C ASP A 85 -13.93 -11.76 -2.79
N ALA A 86 -12.95 -12.43 -2.16
CA ALA A 86 -12.07 -13.37 -2.84
C ALA A 86 -12.89 -14.50 -3.49
N LYS A 87 -13.83 -15.07 -2.75
CA LYS A 87 -14.68 -16.17 -3.22
C LYS A 87 -15.72 -15.75 -4.24
N GLU A 88 -16.14 -14.49 -4.29
CA GLU A 88 -17.00 -13.96 -5.35
C GLU A 88 -16.28 -13.92 -6.71
N ILE A 89 -14.97 -13.68 -6.70
CA ILE A 89 -14.16 -13.65 -7.93
C ILE A 89 -13.81 -15.06 -8.38
N SER A 90 -13.30 -15.89 -7.47
CA SER A 90 -13.01 -17.30 -7.74
C SER A 90 -13.02 -18.12 -6.45
N PRO A 91 -13.60 -19.34 -6.44
CA PRO A 91 -13.55 -20.22 -5.29
C PRO A 91 -12.11 -20.63 -4.90
N LEU A 92 -11.15 -20.45 -5.81
CA LEU A 92 -9.73 -20.79 -5.61
C LEU A 92 -8.91 -19.68 -4.95
N LEU A 93 -9.45 -18.45 -4.90
CA LEU A 93 -8.83 -17.32 -4.23
C LEU A 93 -9.06 -17.39 -2.73
N ASP A 94 -8.02 -17.13 -1.95
CA ASP A 94 -8.11 -16.94 -0.51
C ASP A 94 -7.49 -15.60 -0.12
N TYR A 95 -8.02 -15.05 0.96
CA TYR A 95 -7.56 -13.85 1.62
C TYR A 95 -7.45 -14.16 3.11
N GLU A 96 -6.32 -13.81 3.72
CA GLU A 96 -6.10 -14.00 5.14
C GLU A 96 -5.45 -12.76 5.77
N GLU A 97 -5.96 -12.39 6.94
CA GLU A 97 -5.38 -11.37 7.80
C GLU A 97 -4.70 -12.02 9.00
N VAL A 98 -3.45 -11.64 9.25
CA VAL A 98 -2.67 -12.06 10.40
C VAL A 98 -2.17 -10.84 11.17
N SER A 99 -2.56 -10.74 12.43
CA SER A 99 -2.13 -9.66 13.33
C SER A 99 -1.31 -10.20 14.49
N VAL A 100 -0.13 -9.61 14.71
CA VAL A 100 0.77 -10.00 15.80
C VAL A 100 0.89 -8.87 16.82
N PRO A 101 0.43 -9.09 18.07
CA PRO A 101 0.58 -8.14 19.16
C PRO A 101 2.03 -7.77 19.46
N ALA A 102 2.20 -6.69 20.21
CA ALA A 102 3.51 -6.09 20.36
C ALA A 102 4.47 -6.95 21.19
N THR A 103 5.55 -7.38 20.56
CA THR A 103 6.66 -8.07 21.22
C THR A 103 7.66 -7.06 21.79
N SER A 104 8.28 -7.38 22.93
CA SER A 104 9.34 -6.53 23.50
C SER A 104 10.65 -6.75 22.73
N LEU A 105 11.26 -5.66 22.31
CA LEU A 105 12.59 -5.63 21.69
C LEU A 105 13.70 -5.28 22.68
N GLY A 106 13.38 -5.19 23.97
CA GLY A 106 14.30 -4.82 25.05
C GLY A 106 13.92 -3.55 25.80
N THR A 107 14.60 -3.32 26.92
CA THR A 107 14.42 -2.17 27.81
C THR A 107 15.52 -1.14 27.58
N LEU A 108 15.13 0.10 27.35
CA LEU A 108 16.02 1.25 27.32
C LEU A 108 16.15 1.77 28.76
N ALA A 109 17.30 1.53 29.39
CA ALA A 109 17.63 2.15 30.68
C ALA A 109 18.24 3.53 30.42
N GLU A 110 17.52 4.60 30.76
CA GLU A 110 18.13 5.94 30.81
C GLU A 110 19.05 6.02 32.04
N ARG A 111 20.29 6.46 31.82
CA ARG A 111 21.24 6.72 32.90
C ARG A 111 20.83 8.01 33.63
N GLY A 112 20.12 7.89 34.73
CA GLY A 112 19.79 9.01 35.60
C GLY A 112 18.51 8.73 36.40
N ALA A 113 18.55 8.97 37.70
CA ALA A 113 17.54 8.54 38.66
C ALA A 113 16.08 8.95 38.32
N THR A 114 15.14 8.08 38.67
CA THR A 114 13.66 8.25 38.77
C THR A 114 12.79 8.20 37.51
N THR A 115 13.33 8.02 36.29
CA THR A 115 12.49 7.79 35.11
C THR A 115 12.05 6.32 34.98
N MET A 116 10.75 6.09 34.78
CA MET A 116 10.21 4.74 34.56
C MET A 116 10.88 4.09 33.34
N ALA A 117 11.27 2.81 33.47
CA ALA A 117 11.93 2.06 32.41
C ALA A 117 11.12 2.10 31.11
N THR A 118 11.77 2.49 30.02
CA THR A 118 11.14 2.55 28.70
C THR A 118 11.36 1.22 27.98
N THR A 119 10.31 0.60 27.46
CA THR A 119 10.39 -0.65 26.70
C THR A 119 10.13 -0.40 25.23
N ARG A 120 11.04 -0.85 24.37
CA ARG A 120 10.85 -0.82 22.91
C ARG A 120 9.99 -2.01 22.51
N ARG A 121 9.02 -1.77 21.61
CA ARG A 121 8.06 -2.76 21.14
C ARG A 121 7.92 -2.74 19.62
N ASN A 122 7.54 -3.88 19.05
CA ASN A 122 7.20 -4.07 17.65
C ASN A 122 5.89 -4.84 17.52
N ALA A 123 4.94 -4.31 16.75
CA ALA A 123 3.70 -4.99 16.36
C ALA A 123 3.50 -4.86 14.86
N TRP A 124 2.74 -5.78 14.26
CA TRP A 124 2.43 -5.74 12.84
C TRP A 124 1.10 -6.41 12.52
N THR A 125 0.50 -5.99 11.41
CA THR A 125 -0.59 -6.68 10.74
C THR A 125 -0.19 -6.96 9.30
N GLU A 126 -0.61 -8.10 8.77
CA GLU A 126 -0.34 -8.56 7.42
C GLU A 126 -1.64 -9.06 6.80
N ALA A 127 -1.88 -8.67 5.55
CA ALA A 127 -2.87 -9.26 4.68
C ALA A 127 -2.14 -9.92 3.51
N TYR A 128 -2.53 -11.13 3.15
CA TYR A 128 -1.98 -11.79 1.98
C TYR A 128 -3.07 -12.51 1.19
N TRP A 129 -2.82 -12.61 -0.12
CA TRP A 129 -3.71 -13.24 -1.06
C TRP A 129 -3.06 -14.48 -1.65
N THR A 130 -3.85 -15.53 -1.80
CA THR A 130 -3.38 -16.78 -2.39
C THR A 130 -4.35 -17.31 -3.44
N ILE A 131 -3.84 -18.08 -4.39
CA ILE A 131 -4.65 -18.89 -5.32
C ILE A 131 -4.10 -20.31 -5.25
N LEU A 132 -4.92 -21.29 -4.92
CA LEU A 132 -4.48 -22.68 -4.78
C LEU A 132 -3.26 -22.84 -3.82
N GLY A 133 -3.19 -22.02 -2.76
CA GLY A 133 -2.10 -22.01 -1.79
C GLY A 133 -0.80 -21.32 -2.25
N LEU A 134 -0.77 -20.79 -3.48
CA LEU A 134 0.30 -19.95 -3.99
C LEU A 134 0.08 -18.50 -3.55
N ARG A 135 1.01 -17.94 -2.77
CA ARG A 135 0.95 -16.53 -2.36
C ARG A 135 1.46 -15.65 -3.50
N TYR A 136 0.61 -14.75 -3.99
CA TYR A 136 0.96 -13.88 -5.12
C TYR A 136 1.08 -12.41 -4.72
N ALA A 137 0.48 -11.98 -3.60
CA ALA A 137 0.61 -10.63 -3.09
C ALA A 137 0.52 -10.62 -1.56
N GLU A 138 1.14 -9.60 -0.95
CA GLU A 138 1.01 -9.32 0.48
C GLU A 138 1.21 -7.84 0.79
N VAL A 139 0.55 -7.37 1.85
CA VAL A 139 0.77 -6.05 2.45
C VAL A 139 0.95 -6.25 3.95
N ARG A 140 2.10 -5.83 4.48
CA ARG A 140 2.39 -5.84 5.92
C ARG A 140 2.66 -4.44 6.42
N THR A 141 1.88 -3.99 7.39
CA THR A 141 2.10 -2.73 8.11
C THR A 141 2.73 -3.02 9.48
N THR A 142 3.89 -2.41 9.73
CA THR A 142 4.69 -2.62 10.94
C THR A 142 4.88 -1.33 11.72
N VAL A 143 4.74 -1.42 13.04
CA VAL A 143 4.98 -0.29 13.95
C VAL A 143 6.02 -0.63 15.02
N ASN A 144 6.98 0.29 15.19
CA ASN A 144 8.00 0.27 16.24
C ASN A 144 7.80 1.48 17.16
N TYR A 145 7.77 1.24 18.47
CA TYR A 145 7.44 2.29 19.43
C TYR A 145 8.00 2.01 20.82
N ASN A 146 7.98 3.03 21.66
CA ASN A 146 8.44 2.96 23.04
C ASN A 146 7.27 3.13 24.01
N THR A 147 7.34 2.41 25.11
CA THR A 147 6.29 2.40 26.15
C THR A 147 6.88 2.65 27.53
N SER A 148 6.17 3.38 28.37
CA SER A 148 6.50 3.58 29.78
C SER A 148 5.21 3.79 30.57
N GLY A 149 5.11 3.19 31.76
CA GLY A 149 3.91 3.26 32.61
C GLY A 149 2.61 2.87 31.92
N GLY A 150 2.63 1.86 31.04
CA GLY A 150 1.45 1.38 30.30
C GLY A 150 0.97 2.31 29.18
N ARG A 151 1.76 3.33 28.81
CA ARG A 151 1.44 4.30 27.75
C ARG A 151 2.50 4.25 26.66
N VAL A 152 2.09 4.48 25.41
CA VAL A 152 3.04 4.83 24.35
C VAL A 152 3.61 6.22 24.65
N VAL A 153 4.94 6.32 24.66
CA VAL A 153 5.67 7.58 24.95
C VAL A 153 6.40 8.13 23.73
N SER A 154 6.78 7.29 22.78
CA SER A 154 7.31 7.74 21.50
C SER A 154 7.06 6.72 20.40
N HIS A 155 6.98 7.22 19.18
CA HIS A 155 7.05 6.43 17.95
C HIS A 155 8.51 6.36 17.48
N ASN A 156 8.90 5.21 16.93
CA ASN A 156 10.22 5.04 16.33
C ASN A 156 10.12 4.84 14.81
N ALA A 157 9.20 4.00 14.35
CA ALA A 157 8.98 3.76 12.92
C ALA A 157 7.55 3.24 12.66
N CYS A 158 7.01 3.59 11.50
CA CYS A 158 5.78 3.07 10.93
C CYS A 158 6.04 2.94 9.44
N TYR A 159 5.94 1.73 8.92
CA TYR A 159 6.28 1.43 7.54
C TYR A 159 5.49 0.22 7.07
N ALA A 160 5.36 0.08 5.76
CA ALA A 160 4.78 -1.08 5.14
C ALA A 160 5.77 -1.74 4.18
N ASN A 161 5.62 -3.05 4.05
CA ASN A 161 6.25 -3.84 3.02
C ASN A 161 5.16 -4.41 2.12
N TYR A 162 5.45 -4.47 0.84
CA TYR A 162 4.52 -4.97 -0.17
C TYR A 162 5.26 -6.03 -0.99
N THR A 163 4.59 -7.13 -1.29
CA THR A 163 5.00 -8.03 -2.35
C THR A 163 3.86 -8.18 -3.33
N ASN A 164 4.23 -8.23 -4.60
CA ASN A 164 3.29 -8.51 -5.68
C ASN A 164 4.05 -9.17 -6.81
N HIS A 165 3.62 -10.37 -7.15
CA HIS A 165 4.23 -11.19 -8.17
C HIS A 165 3.47 -11.11 -9.50
N VAL A 166 2.33 -10.40 -9.52
CA VAL A 166 1.54 -10.21 -10.75
C VAL A 166 2.26 -9.25 -11.70
N PRO A 167 2.59 -9.67 -12.93
CA PRO A 167 3.28 -8.83 -13.91
C PRO A 167 2.57 -7.52 -14.18
N LEU A 168 3.35 -6.48 -14.47
CA LEU A 168 2.85 -5.12 -14.81
C LEU A 168 2.00 -4.45 -13.72
N ARG A 169 1.89 -5.03 -12.53
CA ARG A 169 1.22 -4.43 -11.38
C ARG A 169 2.25 -3.95 -10.38
N THR A 170 2.13 -2.69 -9.97
CA THR A 170 3.02 -2.11 -8.96
C THR A 170 2.21 -1.66 -7.76
N ILE A 171 2.57 -2.17 -6.58
CA ILE A 171 2.03 -1.69 -5.30
C ILE A 171 2.96 -0.62 -4.76
N GLN A 172 2.39 0.53 -4.40
CA GLN A 172 3.10 1.61 -3.74
C GLN A 172 2.27 2.10 -2.57
N GLY A 173 2.89 2.68 -1.55
CA GLY A 173 2.12 3.28 -0.47
C GLY A 173 2.95 4.09 0.48
N THR A 174 2.27 4.91 1.26
CA THR A 174 2.86 5.80 2.25
C THR A 174 2.26 5.48 3.61
N SER A 175 3.14 5.24 4.58
CA SER A 175 2.74 5.02 5.97
C SER A 175 2.80 6.32 6.77
N TYR A 176 1.81 6.52 7.64
CA TYR A 176 1.71 7.64 8.55
C TYR A 176 1.38 7.18 9.96
N THR A 177 1.70 8.05 10.91
CA THR A 177 1.57 7.76 12.34
C THR A 177 0.68 8.78 13.01
N ILE A 178 -0.25 8.29 13.81
CA ILE A 178 -1.08 9.10 14.69
C ILE A 178 -0.83 8.62 16.11
N TYR A 179 -0.28 9.49 16.96
CA TYR A 179 0.00 9.16 18.37
C TYR A 179 -0.74 10.12 19.29
N GLY A 180 -1.31 9.59 20.37
CA GLY A 180 -2.10 10.37 21.31
C GLY A 180 -2.77 9.47 22.36
N ASN A 181 -3.09 10.04 23.53
CA ASN A 181 -3.79 9.33 24.60
C ASN A 181 -3.12 8.01 25.06
N GLY A 182 -1.79 7.91 24.95
CA GLY A 182 -1.03 6.70 25.31
C GLY A 182 -1.17 5.55 24.31
N LYS A 183 -1.65 5.84 23.09
CA LYS A 183 -1.87 4.90 22.00
C LYS A 183 -1.10 5.33 20.75
N LEU A 184 -0.92 4.38 19.85
CA LEU A 184 -0.27 4.60 18.57
C LEU A 184 -1.05 3.91 17.46
N THR A 185 -1.33 4.66 16.42
CA THR A 185 -1.88 4.17 15.17
C THR A 185 -0.80 4.29 14.09
N CYS A 186 -0.55 3.19 13.38
CA CYS A 186 0.24 3.17 12.16
C CYS A 186 -0.68 2.76 11.03
N GLU A 187 -0.78 3.59 10.01
CA GLU A 187 -1.67 3.41 8.88
C GLU A 187 -0.92 3.63 7.58
N THR A 188 -1.28 2.86 6.57
CA THR A 188 -0.62 2.78 5.28
C THR A 188 -1.69 2.94 4.23
N ALA A 189 -1.67 4.07 3.53
CA ALA A 189 -2.42 4.24 2.30
C ALA A 189 -1.60 3.65 1.15
N TRP A 190 -2.16 2.71 0.40
CA TRP A 190 -1.50 2.09 -0.73
C TRP A 190 -2.33 2.21 -2.00
N SER A 191 -1.66 2.06 -3.14
CA SER A 191 -2.26 2.04 -4.45
C SER A 191 -1.68 0.93 -5.32
N ILE A 192 -2.50 0.39 -6.20
CA ILE A 192 -2.10 -0.59 -7.22
C ILE A 192 -2.22 0.08 -8.59
N ALA A 193 -1.06 0.38 -9.19
CA ALA A 193 -0.96 0.94 -10.52
C ALA A 193 -0.90 -0.18 -11.58
N ARG A 194 -1.61 0.03 -12.69
CA ARG A 194 -1.77 -0.91 -13.80
C ARG A 194 -1.72 -0.18 -15.13
N PRO A 195 -1.10 -0.75 -16.17
CA PRO A 195 -1.27 -0.26 -17.52
C PRO A 195 -2.75 -0.32 -17.92
N LEU A 196 -3.25 0.77 -18.53
CA LEU A 196 -4.56 0.82 -19.19
C LEU A 196 -5.79 0.60 -18.27
N GLN A 197 -5.61 0.54 -16.95
CA GLN A 197 -6.69 0.41 -15.97
C GLN A 197 -6.61 1.51 -14.91
N GLN A 198 -7.73 1.80 -14.25
CA GLN A 198 -7.74 2.76 -13.15
C GLN A 198 -6.90 2.23 -11.97
N THR A 199 -6.13 3.13 -11.36
CA THR A 199 -5.39 2.84 -10.13
C THR A 199 -6.37 2.56 -9.00
N GLN A 200 -6.17 1.45 -8.30
CA GLN A 200 -6.94 1.10 -7.10
C GLN A 200 -6.25 1.65 -5.86
N TYR A 201 -7.00 1.94 -4.82
CA TYR A 201 -6.51 2.49 -3.57
C TYR A 201 -7.09 1.72 -2.39
N GLY A 202 -6.32 1.59 -1.32
CA GLY A 202 -6.78 0.99 -0.07
C GLY A 202 -5.98 1.48 1.13
N TYR A 203 -6.43 1.08 2.31
CA TYR A 203 -5.82 1.44 3.58
C TYR A 203 -5.55 0.19 4.41
N GLN A 204 -4.35 0.07 4.97
CA GLN A 204 -4.06 -0.94 5.98
C GLN A 204 -3.54 -0.27 7.25
N GLY A 205 -3.75 -0.87 8.40
CA GLY A 205 -3.02 -0.44 9.59
C GLY A 205 -3.47 -1.09 10.88
N ILE A 206 -2.86 -0.58 11.94
CA ILE A 206 -2.85 -1.18 13.24
C ILE A 206 -2.85 -0.09 14.32
N ARG A 207 -3.68 -0.26 15.33
CA ARG A 207 -3.71 0.55 16.54
C ARG A 207 -3.26 -0.29 17.73
N VAL A 208 -2.30 0.22 18.47
CA VAL A 208 -1.75 -0.43 19.65
C VAL A 208 -1.78 0.49 20.87
N ASN A 209 -1.87 -0.12 22.06
CA ASN A 209 -1.71 0.59 23.33
C ASN A 209 -0.33 0.34 23.96
N GLY A 210 -0.08 1.02 25.09
CA GLY A 210 1.20 0.93 25.80
C GLY A 210 1.48 -0.43 26.47
N TYR A 211 0.50 -1.33 26.58
CA TYR A 211 0.71 -2.70 27.04
C TYR A 211 1.17 -3.64 25.92
N GLY A 212 1.01 -3.22 24.67
CA GLY A 212 1.32 -4.04 23.50
C GLY A 212 0.11 -4.72 22.86
N ASN A 213 -1.10 -4.45 23.35
CA ASN A 213 -2.30 -5.03 22.76
C ASN A 213 -2.69 -4.28 21.50
N ILE A 214 -3.14 -5.04 20.50
CA ILE A 214 -3.81 -4.50 19.32
C ILE A 214 -5.24 -4.15 19.71
N GLU A 215 -5.61 -2.89 19.51
CA GLU A 215 -6.96 -2.40 19.78
C GLU A 215 -7.85 -2.39 18.53
N ALA A 216 -7.23 -2.25 17.36
CA ALA A 216 -7.92 -2.26 16.08
C ALA A 216 -6.92 -2.55 14.95
N THR A 217 -7.40 -3.20 13.91
CA THR A 217 -6.77 -3.29 12.60
C THR A 217 -7.74 -2.84 11.52
N TRP A 218 -7.18 -2.45 10.38
CA TRP A 218 -7.91 -2.19 9.15
C TRP A 218 -7.07 -2.74 8.01
N ASN A 219 -7.75 -3.24 7.00
CA ASN A 219 -7.14 -3.83 5.83
C ASN A 219 -7.74 -3.23 4.57
N PRO A 220 -7.06 -3.41 3.42
CA PRO A 220 -7.59 -3.21 2.07
C PRO A 220 -9.10 -3.28 1.98
#